data_AF-A0A0N8PTB6-F1
#
_entry.id   AF-A0A0N8PTB6-F1
#
_cell.length_a   1.000
_cell.length_b   1.000
_cell.length_c   1.000
_cell.angle_alpha   90.00
_cell.angle_beta   90.00
_cell.angle_gamma   90.00
#
_symmetry.space_group_name_H-M   'P 1'
#
loop_
_entity.id
_entity.type
_entity.pdbx_description
1 polymer ?
#
loop_
_entity_poly.entity_id
_entity_poly.type
_entity_poly.pdbx_seq_one_letter_code
_entity_poly.pdbx_strand_id
1 'polypeptide(L)' 'MGSGTIANQDTTLGASCFAEQRVVETLRDGKPSTPFMAFGDVVRIEMFDASGASIFGAIEQRVERQPLP' A
#
# COMPACT_ATOMS: atom_id res chain seq x y z
N MET A 1 -15.49 10.15 -8.83
CA MET A 1 -14.53 11.02 -8.12
C MET A 1 -13.85 10.17 -7.06
N GLY A 2 -12.54 9.96 -7.15
CA GLY A 2 -11.77 9.24 -6.12
C GLY A 2 -11.07 10.23 -5.19
N SER A 3 -10.83 9.84 -3.94
CA SER A 3 -10.13 10.67 -2.94
C SER A 3 -8.63 10.86 -3.23
N GLY A 4 -8.05 9.97 -4.05
CA GLY A 4 -6.60 9.77 -4.08
C GLY A 4 -6.13 8.83 -2.96
N THR A 5 -4.83 8.57 -2.91
CA THR A 5 -4.19 7.76 -1.87
C THR A 5 -4.38 8.39 -0.50
N ILE A 6 -4.80 7.59 0.49
CA ILE A 6 -4.94 8.06 1.87
C ILE A 6 -3.57 8.06 2.54
N ALA A 7 -3.15 9.21 3.05
CA ALA A 7 -1.88 9.42 3.72
C ALA A 7 -2.12 10.05 5.10
N ASN A 8 -1.28 9.72 6.08
CA ASN A 8 -1.28 10.37 7.40
C ASN A 8 0.01 11.17 7.58
N GLN A 9 -0.04 12.21 8.41
CA GLN A 9 1.15 13.00 8.79
C GLN A 9 2.15 12.16 9.58
N ASP A 10 1.63 11.23 10.38
CA ASP A 10 2.44 10.25 11.11
C ASP A 10 2.80 9.08 10.19
N THR A 11 4.04 9.08 9.70
CA THR A 11 4.59 8.05 8.82
C THR A 11 4.86 6.72 9.54
N THR A 12 4.78 6.68 10.87
CA THR A 12 4.90 5.41 11.63
C THR A 12 3.67 4.52 11.49
N LEU A 13 2.53 5.11 11.11
CA LEU A 13 1.27 4.40 10.86
C LEU A 13 1.20 3.79 9.44
N GLY A 14 2.19 4.07 8.60
CA GLY A 14 2.31 3.57 7.24
C GLY A 14 2.63 4.69 6.23
N ALA A 15 2.81 4.28 4.98
CA ALA A 15 3.03 5.18 3.85
C ALA A 15 1.88 5.06 2.86
N SER A 16 1.59 6.15 2.14
CA SER A 16 0.49 6.15 1.16
C SER A 16 0.84 5.38 -0.12
N CYS A 17 2.14 5.27 -0.43
CA CYS A 17 2.65 4.46 -1.52
C CYS A 17 4.10 3.97 -1.28
N PHE A 18 4.50 2.90 -1.97
CA PHE A 18 5.88 2.39 -1.91
C PHE A 18 6.93 3.43 -2.31
N ALA A 19 6.60 4.31 -3.26
CA ALA A 19 7.53 5.36 -3.70
C ALA A 19 7.84 6.35 -2.57
N GLU A 20 6.82 6.79 -1.84
CA GLU A 20 6.97 7.65 -0.67
C GLU A 20 7.83 6.98 0.41
N GLN A 21 7.51 5.73 0.76
CA GLN A 21 8.27 4.97 1.76
C GLN A 21 9.76 4.86 1.39
N ARG A 22 10.05 4.57 0.12
CA ARG A 22 11.42 4.47 -0.38
C ARG A 22 12.16 5.81 -0.35
N VAL A 23 11.47 6.93 -0.58
CA VAL A 23 12.07 8.27 -0.43
C VAL A 23 12.41 8.54 1.03
N VAL A 24 11.49 8.24 1.97
CA VAL A 24 11.74 8.37 3.42
C VAL A 24 12.95 7.53 3.86
N GLU A 25 13.04 6.28 3.41
CA GLU A 25 14.18 5.40 3.67
C GLU A 25 15.48 5.93 3.08
N THR A 26 15.43 6.49 1.87
CA THR A 26 16.61 7.09 1.24
C THR A 26 17.12 8.29 2.03
N LEU A 27 16.21 9.15 2.52
CA LEU A 27 16.58 10.30 3.36
C LEU A 27 17.09 9.89 4.74
N ARG A 28 16.52 8.82 5.33
CA ARG A 28 16.88 8.34 6.69
C ARG A 28 18.15 7.49 6.70
N ASP A 29 18.24 6.53 5.78
CA ASP A 29 19.23 5.43 5.79
C ASP A 29 20.19 5.47 4.60
N GLY A 30 20.06 6.48 3.73
CA GLY A 30 20.88 6.66 2.54
C GLY A 30 20.52 5.76 1.35
N LYS A 31 19.59 4.80 1.53
CA LYS A 31 19.11 3.92 0.46
C LYS A 31 17.69 3.40 0.75
N PRO A 32 16.89 3.12 -0.29
CA PRO A 32 15.61 2.46 -0.11
C PRO A 32 15.79 0.97 0.19
N SER A 33 15.10 0.47 1.20
CA SER A 33 15.13 -0.95 1.60
C SER A 33 13.84 -1.68 1.23
N THR A 34 12.70 -0.99 1.19
CA THR A 34 11.39 -1.56 0.84
C THR A 34 11.28 -1.80 -0.67
N PRO A 35 11.14 -3.04 -1.15
CA PRO A 35 10.97 -3.31 -2.59
C PRO A 35 9.59 -2.85 -3.09
N PHE A 36 9.43 -2.72 -4.41
CA PHE A 36 8.10 -2.69 -5.02
C PHE A 36 7.48 -4.10 -5.01
N MET A 37 6.17 -4.17 -5.28
CA MET A 37 5.48 -5.46 -5.41
C MET A 37 6.10 -6.30 -6.54
N ALA A 38 6.16 -7.60 -6.30
CA ALA A 38 6.57 -8.62 -7.24
C ALA A 38 5.39 -9.48 -7.68
N PHE A 39 5.56 -10.23 -8.77
CA PHE A 39 4.55 -11.22 -9.18
C PHE A 39 4.35 -12.28 -8.11
N GLY A 40 3.10 -12.56 -7.78
CA GLY A 40 2.70 -13.44 -6.70
C GLY A 40 2.30 -12.69 -5.42
N ASP A 41 2.69 -11.42 -5.26
CA ASP A 41 2.26 -10.61 -4.12
C ASP A 41 0.75 -10.38 -4.13
N VAL A 42 0.17 -10.21 -2.93
CA VAL A 42 -1.25 -9.93 -2.74
C VAL A 42 -1.38 -8.60 -2.01
N VAL A 43 -2.19 -7.70 -2.55
CA VAL A 43 -2.61 -6.47 -1.89
C VAL A 43 -4.03 -6.64 -1.35
N ARG A 44 -4.25 -6.28 -0.09
CA ARG A 44 -5.56 -6.27 0.57
C ARG A 44 -5.85 -4.89 1.14
N ILE A 45 -7.00 -4.33 0.81
CA ILE A 45 -7.50 -3.05 1.34
C ILE A 45 -8.87 -3.30 1.93
N GLU A 46 -9.05 -2.93 3.20
CA GLU A 46 -10.30 -3.08 3.94
C GLU A 46 -10.48 -1.91 4.90
N MET A 47 -11.73 -1.51 5.11
CA MET A 47 -12.10 -0.47 6.06
C MET A 47 -13.05 -1.03 7.11
N PHE A 48 -12.76 -0.74 8.37
CA PHE A 48 -13.54 -1.17 9.52
C PHE A 48 -14.18 0.03 10.22
N ASP A 49 -15.35 -0.18 10.81
CA ASP A 49 -15.95 0.78 11.73
C ASP A 49 -15.28 0.75 13.11
N ALA A 50 -15.74 1.60 14.02
CA ALA A 50 -15.21 1.68 15.38
C ALA A 50 -15.41 0.40 16.22
N SER A 51 -16.34 -0.48 15.82
CA SER A 51 -16.56 -1.78 16.44
C SER A 51 -15.71 -2.91 15.82
N GLY A 52 -14.95 -2.60 14.76
CA GLY A 52 -14.14 -3.57 14.03
C GLY A 52 -14.92 -4.33 12.96
N ALA A 53 -16.14 -3.93 12.62
CA ALA A 53 -16.92 -4.55 11.55
C ALA A 53 -16.50 -3.99 10.19
N SER A 54 -16.35 -4.86 9.19
CA SER A 54 -16.00 -4.46 7.82
C SER A 54 -17.13 -3.65 7.21
N ILE A 55 -16.83 -2.44 6.72
CA ILE A 55 -17.84 -1.51 6.18
C ILE A 55 -18.18 -1.86 4.74
N PHE A 56 -17.17 -2.21 3.94
CA PHE A 56 -17.30 -2.42 2.49
C PHE A 56 -16.90 -3.82 2.02
N GLY A 57 -16.47 -4.70 2.94
CA GLY A 57 -15.68 -5.87 2.57
C GLY A 57 -14.26 -5.49 2.16
N ALA A 58 -13.50 -6.48 1.69
CA ALA A 58 -12.11 -6.30 1.29
C ALA A 58 -11.91 -6.32 -0.21
N ILE A 59 -11.10 -5.39 -0.70
CA ILE A 59 -10.47 -5.48 -2.02
C ILE A 59 -9.22 -6.33 -1.84
N GLU A 60 -9.14 -7.46 -2.54
CA GLU A 60 -7.97 -8.35 -2.49
C GLU A 60 -7.55 -8.75 -3.90
N GLN A 61 -6.31 -8.45 -4.26
CA GLN A 61 -5.81 -8.63 -5.61
C GLN A 61 -4.40 -9.22 -5.61
N ARG A 62 -4.17 -10.21 -6.48
CA ARG A 62 -2.85 -10.79 -6.71
C ARG A 62 -2.19 -10.10 -7.91
N VAL A 63 -0.91 -9.77 -7.77
CA VAL A 63 -0.10 -9.25 -8.87
C VAL A 63 0.32 -10.41 -9.76
N GLU A 64 -0.24 -10.47 -10.97
CA GLU A 64 0.06 -11.52 -11.94
C GLU A 64 0.71 -10.94 -13.21
N ARG A 65 1.44 -11.82 -13.92
CA ARG A 65 2.02 -11.44 -15.21
C ARG A 65 0.88 -11.19 -16.20
N GLN A 66 0.96 -10.07 -16.92
CA GLN A 66 0.06 -9.86 -18.05
C GLN A 66 0.32 -10.97 -19.10
N PRO A 67 -0.67 -11.81 -19.44
CA PRO A 67 -0.50 -12.79 -20.49
C PRO A 67 -0.31 -12.07 -21.84
N LEU A 68 0.52 -12.66 -22.70
CA LEU A 68 0.70 -12.14 -24.07
C LEU A 68 -0.65 -12.25 -24.82
N PRO A 69 -0.95 -11.31 -25.74
CA PRO A 69 -2.20 -11.29 -26.50
C PRO A 69 -2.44 -12.56 -27.32
#